data_AF-A0A7Y0EPH3-F1
#
_entry.id   AF-A0A7Y0EPH3-F1
#
_cell.length_a   1.000
_cell.length_b   1.000
_cell.length_c   1.000
_cell.angle_alpha   90.00
_cell.angle_beta   90.00
_cell.angle_gamma   90.00
#
_symmetry.space_group_name_H-M   'P 1'
#
loop_
_entity.id
_entity.type
_entity.pdbx_description
1 polymer ?
#
loop_
_entity_poly.entity_id
_entity_poly.type
_entity_poly.pdbx_seq_one_letter_code
_entity_poly.pdbx_strand_id
1 'polypeptide(L)'
;MTMPAIVMPQDASELDDRLYETGAGDAQVIIPRDDQNDTSELERITTELLRGKLRLVDEDGEEIRLGEEVREAFAAVTKILNSGNAVSIKPERRMLSTSAAAELLGVSRQTMIRLLDKGEIPYTRPSNHRRVALEDVMRYQTECRRSRIGSINALHEVQESFAGVAENIGVQSEQDVQALVDELRHERR
;
A
#
# COMPACT_ATOMS: atom_id res chain seq x y z
N MET A 1 -45.64 12.24 -14.35
CA MET A 1 -44.21 12.13 -13.97
C MET A 1 -44.15 12.12 -12.46
N THR A 2 -44.02 10.93 -11.87
CA THR A 2 -44.01 10.74 -10.41
C THR A 2 -42.58 11.00 -9.92
N MET A 3 -42.39 12.04 -9.11
CA MET A 3 -41.14 12.25 -8.40
C MET A 3 -40.89 11.05 -7.47
N PRO A 4 -39.68 10.46 -7.43
CA PRO A 4 -39.39 9.42 -6.46
C PRO A 4 -39.47 10.03 -5.06
N ALA A 5 -40.23 9.39 -4.18
CA ALA A 5 -40.34 9.80 -2.79
C ALA A 5 -38.96 9.75 -2.14
N ILE A 6 -38.46 10.91 -1.70
CA ILE A 6 -37.30 10.99 -0.81
C ILE A 6 -37.77 10.43 0.53
N VAL A 7 -37.43 9.17 0.80
CA VAL A 7 -37.60 8.56 2.12
C VAL A 7 -36.68 9.33 3.07
N MET A 8 -37.29 10.08 3.98
CA MET A 8 -36.59 10.74 5.09
C MET A 8 -36.09 9.65 6.06
N PRO A 9 -34.77 9.56 6.32
CA PRO A 9 -34.24 8.62 7.31
C PRO A 9 -34.73 8.99 8.71
N GLN A 10 -35.06 7.99 9.52
CA GLN A 10 -35.66 8.16 10.85
C GLN A 10 -34.62 8.38 11.96
N ASP A 11 -33.33 8.37 11.62
CA ASP A 11 -32.24 8.43 12.58
C ASP A 11 -31.20 9.50 12.19
N ALA A 12 -30.81 10.34 13.15
CA ALA A 12 -29.87 11.45 12.92
C ALA A 12 -28.44 10.97 12.62
N SER A 13 -28.15 9.69 12.85
CA SER A 13 -26.90 9.00 12.50
C SER A 13 -26.75 8.79 10.99
N GLU A 14 -27.85 8.53 10.27
CA GLU A 14 -27.86 8.31 8.81
C GLU A 14 -27.66 9.61 8.02
N LEU A 15 -27.99 10.77 8.61
CA LEU A 15 -27.82 12.07 7.96
C LEU A 15 -26.35 12.51 7.92
N ASP A 16 -25.54 12.15 8.92
CA ASP A 16 -24.12 12.50 9.01
C ASP A 16 -23.26 11.58 8.11
N ASP A 17 -23.63 10.29 7.99
CA ASP A 17 -22.93 9.39 7.06
C ASP A 17 -23.21 9.75 5.59
N ARG A 18 -24.43 10.18 5.22
CA ARG A 18 -24.76 10.59 3.83
C ARG A 18 -24.01 11.82 3.32
N LEU A 19 -23.65 12.75 4.21
CA LEU A 19 -22.84 13.93 3.87
C LEU A 19 -21.39 13.56 3.52
N TYR A 20 -20.91 12.40 3.97
CA TYR A 20 -19.58 11.89 3.65
C TYR A 20 -19.60 10.67 2.73
N GLU A 21 -20.76 10.08 2.43
CA GLU A 21 -20.89 8.86 1.61
C GLU A 21 -21.04 9.10 0.10
N THR A 22 -21.37 10.32 -0.34
CA THR A 22 -21.72 10.60 -1.76
C THR A 22 -20.48 10.76 -2.68
N GLY A 23 -19.48 9.91 -2.55
CA GLY A 23 -18.26 10.00 -3.35
C GLY A 23 -17.54 8.68 -3.50
N ALA A 24 -18.24 7.66 -3.98
CA ALA A 24 -17.59 6.49 -4.60
C ALA A 24 -17.71 6.68 -6.11
N GLY A 25 -16.76 7.41 -6.71
CA GLY A 25 -16.63 7.43 -8.16
C GLY A 25 -16.12 6.07 -8.64
N ASP A 26 -16.62 5.59 -9.78
CA ASP A 26 -16.17 4.33 -10.37
C ASP A 26 -14.66 4.35 -10.60
N ALA A 27 -14.01 3.24 -10.24
CA ALA A 27 -12.57 3.11 -10.37
C ALA A 27 -12.17 3.07 -11.85
N GLN A 28 -11.28 3.96 -12.28
CA GLN A 28 -10.70 3.86 -13.62
C GLN A 28 -9.53 2.88 -13.58
N VAL A 29 -9.67 1.76 -14.29
CA VAL A 29 -8.63 0.72 -14.39
C VAL A 29 -7.93 0.84 -15.73
N ILE A 30 -6.60 0.99 -15.69
CA ILE A 30 -5.72 1.01 -16.84
C ILE A 30 -4.91 -0.28 -16.83
N ILE A 31 -5.03 -1.06 -17.89
CA ILE A 31 -4.28 -2.32 -18.07
C ILE A 31 -3.21 -2.04 -19.13
N PRO A 32 -1.91 -2.25 -18.82
CA PRO A 32 -0.85 -2.06 -19.80
C PRO A 32 -1.01 -3.04 -20.97
N ARG A 33 -0.75 -2.56 -22.19
CA ARG A 33 -0.68 -3.42 -23.38
C ARG A 33 0.69 -4.11 -23.38
N ASP A 34 0.70 -5.41 -23.69
CA ASP A 34 1.87 -6.29 -23.59
C ASP A 34 2.77 -6.17 -24.84
N ASP A 35 3.16 -4.95 -25.21
CA ASP A 35 4.11 -4.70 -26.30
C ASP A 35 5.47 -4.27 -25.71
N GLN A 36 6.55 -4.96 -26.08
CA GLN A 36 7.90 -4.68 -25.59
C GLN A 36 8.41 -3.29 -26.04
N ASN A 37 7.82 -2.72 -27.11
CA ASN A 37 8.16 -1.38 -27.57
C ASN A 37 7.57 -0.29 -26.65
N ASP A 38 6.42 -0.54 -26.01
CA ASP A 38 5.74 0.41 -25.12
C ASP A 38 6.53 0.62 -23.81
N THR A 39 7.21 -0.42 -23.31
CA THR A 39 7.98 -0.38 -22.05
C THR A 39 9.11 0.67 -22.11
N SER A 40 9.88 0.69 -23.20
CA SER A 40 11.01 1.62 -23.35
C SER A 40 10.57 3.09 -23.52
N GLU A 41 9.43 3.32 -24.16
CA GLU A 41 8.86 4.67 -24.31
C GLU A 41 8.34 5.20 -22.97
N LEU A 42 7.65 4.35 -22.19
CA LEU A 42 7.13 4.71 -20.88
C LEU A 42 8.25 5.03 -19.88
N GLU A 43 9.39 4.33 -19.91
CA GLU A 43 10.56 4.67 -19.09
C GLU A 43 11.14 6.04 -19.42
N ARG A 44 11.25 6.35 -20.72
CA ARG A 44 11.72 7.65 -21.20
C ARG A 44 10.76 8.76 -20.78
N ILE A 45 9.46 8.56 -20.94
CA ILE A 45 8.43 9.51 -20.51
C ILE A 45 8.52 9.73 -19.00
N THR A 46 8.61 8.67 -18.20
CA THR A 46 8.72 8.77 -16.73
C THR A 46 9.93 9.60 -16.31
N THR A 47 11.09 9.34 -16.93
CA THR A 47 12.34 10.01 -16.60
C THR A 47 12.31 11.49 -16.95
N GLU A 48 11.84 11.85 -18.15
CA GLU A 48 11.75 13.25 -18.57
C GLU A 48 10.65 14.01 -17.82
N LEU A 49 9.63 13.30 -17.33
CA LEU A 49 8.54 13.87 -16.54
C LEU A 49 9.07 14.24 -15.16
N LEU A 50 9.77 13.34 -14.48
CA LEU A 50 10.39 13.62 -13.18
C LEU A 50 11.46 14.73 -13.26
N ARG A 51 12.09 14.92 -14.42
CA ARG A 51 13.04 16.03 -14.67
C ARG A 51 12.35 17.37 -14.94
N GLY A 52 11.02 17.42 -15.02
CA GLY A 52 10.24 18.63 -15.31
C GLY A 52 10.38 19.13 -16.75
N LYS A 53 10.84 18.27 -17.67
CA LYS A 53 11.11 18.64 -19.08
C LYS A 53 9.93 18.34 -20.01
N LEU A 54 8.98 17.53 -19.56
CA LEU A 54 7.77 17.23 -20.33
C LEU A 54 6.71 18.31 -20.11
N ARG A 55 6.11 18.73 -21.22
CA ARG A 55 4.93 19.59 -21.27
C ARG A 55 3.82 18.82 -21.96
N LEU A 56 2.59 19.00 -21.47
CA LEU A 56 1.42 18.59 -22.24
C LEU A 56 1.15 19.67 -23.26
N VAL A 57 0.88 19.25 -24.49
CA VAL A 57 0.41 20.13 -25.55
C VAL A 57 -1.03 19.70 -25.81
N ASP A 58 -1.96 20.65 -25.78
CA ASP A 58 -3.34 20.35 -26.16
C ASP A 58 -3.50 20.19 -27.68
N GLU A 59 -4.72 19.92 -28.13
CA GLU A 59 -5.01 19.75 -29.56
C GLU A 59 -4.78 21.04 -30.38
N ASP A 60 -4.82 22.19 -29.71
CA ASP A 60 -4.63 23.53 -30.31
C ASP A 60 -3.14 23.96 -30.32
N GLY A 61 -2.25 23.18 -29.72
CA GLY A 61 -0.82 23.46 -29.66
C GLY A 61 -0.39 24.27 -28.44
N GLU A 62 -1.29 24.54 -27.49
CA GLU A 62 -0.98 25.28 -26.28
C GLU A 62 -0.28 24.39 -25.25
N GLU A 63 0.81 24.93 -24.70
CA GLU A 63 1.61 24.21 -23.71
C GLU A 63 1.00 24.34 -22.30
N ILE A 64 0.42 23.26 -21.82
CA ILE A 64 -0.08 23.13 -20.45
C ILE A 64 1.06 22.71 -19.53
N ARG A 65 1.38 23.57 -18.55
CA ARG A 65 2.30 23.21 -17.46
C ARG A 65 1.59 22.31 -16.46
N LEU A 66 2.16 21.14 -16.23
CA LEU A 66 1.70 20.21 -15.21
C LEU A 66 2.11 20.69 -13.81
N GLY A 67 1.13 20.81 -12.91
CA GLY A 67 1.38 20.99 -11.48
C GLY A 67 2.19 19.82 -10.91
N GLU A 68 2.85 20.05 -9.78
CA GLU A 68 3.73 19.04 -9.16
C GLU A 68 2.99 17.74 -8.84
N GLU A 69 1.79 17.85 -8.25
CA GLU A 69 0.99 16.68 -7.82
C GLU A 69 0.61 15.78 -9.02
N VAL A 70 0.28 16.40 -10.16
CA VAL A 70 -0.07 15.67 -11.38
C VAL A 70 1.16 14.99 -11.98
N ARG A 71 2.33 15.64 -11.88
CA ARG A 71 3.60 15.11 -12.37
C ARG A 71 4.03 13.86 -11.57
N GLU A 72 3.94 13.94 -10.25
CA GLU A 72 4.22 12.81 -9.35
C GLU A 72 3.26 11.65 -9.60
N ALA A 73 1.95 11.94 -9.71
CA ALA A 73 0.94 10.94 -9.99
C ALA A 73 1.21 10.22 -11.32
N PHE A 74 1.47 10.96 -12.40
CA PHE A 74 1.79 10.37 -13.71
C PHE A 74 3.06 9.52 -13.65
N ALA A 75 4.11 9.98 -12.97
CA ALA A 75 5.35 9.20 -12.83
C ALA A 75 5.10 7.87 -12.08
N ALA A 76 4.28 7.89 -11.02
CA ALA A 76 3.90 6.69 -10.29
C ALA A 76 3.10 5.72 -11.17
N VAL A 77 2.09 6.21 -11.90
CA VAL A 77 1.26 5.40 -12.81
C VAL A 77 2.13 4.76 -13.88
N THR A 78 2.99 5.55 -14.54
CA THR A 78 3.83 5.07 -15.65
C THR A 78 4.82 4.00 -15.19
N LYS A 79 5.39 4.17 -13.98
CA LYS A 79 6.26 3.15 -13.38
C LYS A 79 5.54 1.83 -13.12
N ILE A 80 4.30 1.87 -12.62
CA ILE A 80 3.50 0.66 -12.37
C ILE A 80 3.13 -0.02 -13.69
N LEU A 81 2.68 0.74 -14.69
CA LEU A 81 2.38 0.22 -16.02
C LEU A 81 3.61 -0.41 -16.68
N ASN A 82 4.79 0.22 -16.55
CA ASN A 82 6.05 -0.31 -17.07
C ASN A 82 6.44 -1.66 -16.44
N SER A 83 6.03 -1.90 -15.19
CA SER A 83 6.23 -3.19 -14.52
C SER A 83 5.20 -4.27 -14.93
N GLY A 84 4.37 -4.00 -15.95
CA GLY A 84 3.33 -4.91 -16.42
C GLY A 84 2.11 -4.99 -15.49
N ASN A 85 2.02 -4.12 -14.48
CA ASN A 85 0.94 -4.15 -13.50
C ASN A 85 -0.20 -3.21 -13.91
N ALA A 86 -1.44 -3.67 -13.75
CA ALA A 86 -2.61 -2.82 -13.92
C ALA A 86 -2.67 -1.74 -12.82
N VAL A 87 -3.14 -0.55 -13.19
CA VAL A 87 -3.32 0.58 -12.28
C VAL A 87 -4.80 0.88 -12.11
N SER A 88 -5.26 1.06 -10.87
CA SER A 88 -6.61 1.52 -10.55
C SER A 88 -6.54 2.87 -9.86
N ILE A 89 -7.22 3.87 -10.41
CA ILE A 89 -7.33 5.21 -9.83
C ILE A 89 -8.75 5.34 -9.27
N LYS A 90 -8.84 5.65 -7.97
CA LYS A 90 -10.10 5.91 -7.28
C LYS A 90 -10.03 7.29 -6.64
N PRO A 91 -11.08 8.12 -6.75
CA PRO A 91 -11.19 9.32 -5.94
C PRO A 91 -11.36 8.89 -4.48
N GLU A 92 -10.39 9.25 -3.64
CA GLU A 92 -10.41 8.89 -2.22
C GLU A 92 -10.78 10.08 -1.33
N ARG A 93 -11.47 9.80 -0.24
CA ARG A 93 -11.94 10.85 0.69
C ARG A 93 -10.79 11.29 1.57
N ARG A 94 -10.69 12.60 1.82
CA ARG A 94 -9.69 13.14 2.76
C ARG A 94 -9.90 12.65 4.20
N MET A 95 -11.17 12.40 4.57
CA MET A 95 -11.57 11.85 5.87
C MET A 95 -12.39 10.56 5.67
N LEU A 96 -11.99 9.51 6.37
CA LEU A 96 -12.56 8.18 6.29
C LEU A 96 -13.37 7.86 7.55
N SER A 97 -14.45 7.10 7.38
CA SER A 97 -15.10 6.41 8.48
C SER A 97 -14.19 5.27 8.99
N THR A 98 -14.46 4.77 10.19
CA THR A 98 -13.71 3.63 10.73
C THR A 98 -13.85 2.37 9.87
N SER A 99 -15.01 2.17 9.22
CA SER A 99 -15.21 1.06 8.29
C SER A 99 -14.38 1.21 7.01
N ALA A 100 -14.42 2.40 6.37
CA ALA A 100 -13.65 2.66 5.16
C ALA A 100 -12.13 2.54 5.40
N ALA A 101 -11.64 3.06 6.53
CA ALA A 101 -10.23 2.92 6.91
C ALA A 101 -9.83 1.45 7.18
N ALA A 102 -10.73 0.65 7.77
CA ALA A 102 -10.48 -0.77 8.00
C ALA A 102 -10.40 -1.55 6.68
N GLU A 103 -11.31 -1.26 5.75
CA GLU A 103 -11.31 -1.83 4.40
C GLU A 103 -10.02 -1.50 3.65
N LEU A 104 -9.59 -0.23 3.70
CA LEU A 104 -8.37 0.23 3.04
C LEU A 104 -7.09 -0.41 3.62
N LEU A 105 -7.05 -0.67 4.93
CA LEU A 105 -5.95 -1.40 5.57
C LEU A 105 -6.04 -2.92 5.41
N GLY A 106 -7.15 -3.45 4.91
CA GLY A 106 -7.40 -4.90 4.83
C GLY A 106 -7.54 -5.57 6.20
N VAL A 107 -8.05 -4.86 7.21
CA VAL A 107 -8.22 -5.35 8.58
C VAL A 107 -9.69 -5.35 9.00
N SER A 108 -10.01 -6.10 10.06
CA SER A 108 -11.37 -6.05 10.63
C SER A 108 -11.68 -4.66 11.22
N ARG A 109 -12.95 -4.24 11.17
CA ARG A 109 -13.41 -3.00 11.83
C ARG A 109 -13.03 -2.97 13.31
N GLN A 110 -13.08 -4.10 14.01
CA GLN A 110 -12.71 -4.18 15.43
C GLN A 110 -11.20 -3.94 15.63
N THR A 111 -10.37 -4.47 14.74
CA THR A 111 -8.93 -4.19 14.73
C THR A 111 -8.68 -2.70 14.52
N MET A 112 -9.35 -2.08 13.55
CA MET A 112 -9.24 -0.64 13.31
C MET A 112 -9.59 0.17 14.55
N ILE A 113 -10.69 -0.15 15.24
CA ILE A 113 -11.07 0.53 16.50
C ILE A 113 -9.96 0.38 17.55
N ARG A 114 -9.36 -0.80 17.70
CA ARG A 114 -8.26 -1.01 18.65
C ARG A 114 -7.03 -0.19 18.30
N LEU A 115 -6.70 -0.04 17.02
CA LEU A 115 -5.58 0.82 16.57
C LEU A 115 -5.85 2.29 16.92
N LEU A 116 -7.08 2.75 16.72
CA LEU A 116 -7.50 4.10 17.10
C LEU A 116 -7.47 4.31 18.62
N ASP A 117 -7.94 3.33 19.40
CA ASP A 117 -7.95 3.41 20.88
C ASP A 117 -6.55 3.41 21.48
N LYS A 118 -5.61 2.70 20.86
CA LYS A 118 -4.19 2.73 21.24
C LYS A 118 -3.47 4.01 20.82
N GLY A 119 -4.10 4.85 20.00
CA GLY A 119 -3.46 6.04 19.44
C GLY A 119 -2.41 5.75 18.37
N GLU A 120 -2.40 4.53 17.81
CA GLU A 120 -1.48 4.18 16.72
C GLU A 120 -1.81 4.94 15.44
N ILE A 121 -3.08 5.29 15.25
CA ILE A 121 -3.54 6.15 14.14
C ILE A 121 -4.35 7.30 14.74
N PRO A 122 -3.97 8.57 14.46
CA PRO A 122 -4.74 9.74 14.86
C PRO A 122 -6.18 9.69 14.33
N TYR A 123 -7.13 10.19 15.11
CA TYR A 123 -8.50 10.37 14.66
C TYR A 123 -9.09 11.64 15.24
N THR A 124 -10.09 12.17 14.54
CA THR A 124 -10.90 13.30 15.01
C THR A 124 -12.32 12.85 15.28
N ARG A 125 -13.03 13.62 16.11
CA ARG A 125 -14.46 13.46 16.39
C ARG A 125 -15.16 14.79 16.11
N PRO A 126 -15.33 15.17 14.83
CA PRO A 126 -16.09 16.37 14.48
C PRO A 126 -17.57 16.25 14.92
N SER A 127 -18.05 15.03 15.16
CA SER A 127 -19.37 14.67 15.68
C SER A 127 -19.22 13.49 16.68
N ASN A 128 -20.28 12.72 16.92
CA ASN A 128 -20.28 11.52 17.77
C ASN A 128 -19.46 10.35 17.20
N HIS A 129 -19.11 10.39 15.91
CA HIS A 129 -18.38 9.33 15.23
C HIS A 129 -16.91 9.68 15.00
N ARG A 130 -16.06 8.65 15.05
CA ARG A 130 -14.63 8.79 14.73
C ARG A 130 -14.43 8.94 13.23
N ARG A 131 -13.54 9.85 12.87
CA ARG A 131 -13.10 10.10 11.50
C ARG A 131 -11.57 10.06 11.46
N VAL A 132 -11.02 9.44 10.43
CA VAL A 132 -9.58 9.20 10.30
C VAL A 132 -9.12 9.84 9.00
N ALA A 133 -8.05 10.63 9.00
CA ALA A 133 -7.56 11.19 7.75
C ALA A 133 -6.93 10.08 6.88
N LEU A 134 -7.19 10.11 5.57
CA LEU A 134 -6.60 9.13 4.65
C LEU A 134 -5.07 9.10 4.74
N GLU A 135 -4.45 10.28 4.85
CA GLU A 135 -3.00 10.43 4.99
C GLU A 135 -2.45 9.66 6.20
N ASP A 136 -3.16 9.73 7.34
CA ASP A 136 -2.76 9.03 8.55
C ASP A 136 -2.86 7.50 8.39
N VAL A 137 -3.90 7.03 7.69
CA VAL A 137 -4.07 5.60 7.38
C VAL A 137 -2.97 5.11 6.44
N MET A 138 -2.66 5.86 5.39
CA MET A 138 -1.60 5.52 4.42
C MET A 138 -0.21 5.54 5.05
N ARG A 139 0.05 6.49 5.96
CA ARG A 139 1.29 6.56 6.73
C ARG A 139 1.47 5.31 7.59
N TYR A 140 0.44 4.94 8.35
CA TYR A 140 0.45 3.72 9.16
C TYR A 140 0.69 2.47 8.31
N GLN A 141 0.00 2.34 7.17
CA GLN A 141 0.19 1.21 6.26
C GLN A 141 1.64 1.09 5.77
N THR A 142 2.26 2.23 5.43
CA THR A 142 3.64 2.30 4.97
C THR A 142 4.63 1.90 6.07
N GLU A 143 4.42 2.36 7.30
CA GLU A 143 5.22 2.00 8.47
C GLU A 143 5.11 0.50 8.79
N CYS A 144 3.90 -0.06 8.80
CA CYS A 144 3.68 -1.49 8.97
C CYS A 144 4.37 -2.31 7.88
N ARG A 145 4.30 -1.88 6.63
CA ARG A 145 4.97 -2.56 5.51
C ARG A 145 6.48 -2.54 5.68
N ARG A 146 7.07 -1.41 6.08
CA ARG A 146 8.52 -1.31 6.36
C ARG A 146 8.94 -2.22 7.50
N SER A 147 8.19 -2.24 8.59
CA SER A 147 8.47 -3.11 9.74
C SER A 147 8.42 -4.59 9.35
N ARG A 148 7.41 -5.01 8.57
CA ARG A 148 7.27 -6.39 8.08
C ARG A 148 8.46 -6.82 7.22
N ILE A 149 8.89 -5.97 6.28
CA ILE A 149 10.07 -6.24 5.44
C ILE A 149 11.33 -6.34 6.31
N GLY A 150 11.49 -5.45 7.29
CA GLY A 150 12.60 -5.50 8.24
C GLY A 150 12.66 -6.81 9.02
N SER A 151 11.53 -7.33 9.49
CA SER A 151 11.49 -8.63 10.18
C SER A 151 11.84 -9.80 9.26
N ILE A 152 11.39 -9.77 8.00
CA ILE A 152 11.77 -10.80 7.00
C ILE A 152 13.27 -10.76 6.74
N ASN A 153 13.85 -9.56 6.57
CA ASN A 153 15.29 -9.42 6.37
C ASN A 153 16.09 -9.88 7.60
N ALA A 154 15.61 -9.58 8.81
CA ALA A 154 16.24 -10.06 10.05
C ALA A 154 16.22 -11.59 10.15
N LEU A 155 15.14 -12.25 9.71
CA LEU A 155 15.10 -13.72 9.64
C LEU A 155 16.11 -14.27 8.61
N HIS A 156 16.28 -13.59 7.48
CA HIS A 156 17.28 -13.97 6.47
C HIS A 156 18.70 -13.85 7.02
N GLU A 157 19.01 -12.78 7.73
CA GLU A 157 20.34 -12.58 8.35
C GLU A 157 20.64 -13.63 9.42
N VAL A 158 19.65 -14.01 10.23
CA VAL A 158 19.79 -15.14 11.18
C VAL A 158 20.05 -16.45 10.43
N GLN A 159 19.35 -16.70 9.32
CA GLN A 159 19.58 -17.89 8.50
C GLN A 159 20.99 -17.92 7.88
N GLU A 160 21.46 -16.81 7.32
CA GLU A 160 22.81 -16.69 6.75
C GLU A 160 23.90 -16.87 7.82
N SER A 161 23.70 -16.30 9.02
CA SER A 161 24.62 -16.51 10.14
C SER A 161 24.68 -17.98 10.56
N PHE A 162 23.55 -18.70 10.51
CA PHE A 162 23.50 -20.13 10.80
C PHE A 162 24.20 -20.97 9.74
N ALA A 163 24.06 -20.61 8.46
CA ALA A 163 24.78 -21.25 7.36
C ALA A 163 26.30 -21.04 7.49
N GLY A 164 26.74 -19.83 7.86
CA GLY A 164 28.15 -19.55 8.13
C GLY A 164 28.70 -20.31 9.33
N VAL A 165 27.90 -20.55 10.36
CA VAL A 165 28.29 -21.38 11.53
C VAL A 165 28.43 -22.85 11.14
N ALA A 166 27.52 -23.39 10.31
CA ALA A 166 27.61 -24.78 9.82
C ALA A 166 28.86 -25.01 8.94
N GLU A 167 29.19 -24.05 8.08
CA GLU A 167 30.40 -24.09 7.26
C GLU A 167 31.68 -24.06 8.11
N ASN A 168 31.70 -23.28 9.19
CA ASN A 168 32.85 -23.15 10.07
C ASN A 168 33.06 -24.34 11.03
N ILE A 169 32.03 -25.16 11.26
CA ILE A 169 32.10 -26.41 12.05
C ILE A 169 32.38 -27.62 11.13
N GLY A 170 32.47 -27.42 9.81
CA GLY A 170 32.79 -28.48 8.85
C GLY A 170 31.66 -29.49 8.64
N VAL A 171 30.43 -29.14 9.02
CA VAL A 171 29.25 -29.99 8.85
C VAL A 171 28.72 -29.77 7.43
N GLN A 172 29.03 -30.71 6.52
CA GLN A 172 28.61 -30.66 5.12
C GLN A 172 27.46 -31.66 4.84
N SER A 173 27.20 -32.57 5.79
CA SER A 173 26.16 -33.58 5.67
C SER A 173 25.48 -33.91 7.00
N GLU A 174 24.26 -34.45 6.91
CA GLU A 174 23.51 -34.96 8.06
C GLU A 174 24.25 -36.10 8.79
N GLN A 175 25.16 -36.80 8.09
CA GLN A 175 26.04 -37.83 8.65
C GLN A 175 27.12 -37.24 9.57
N ASP A 176 27.60 -36.03 9.30
CA ASP A 176 28.61 -35.35 10.13
C ASP A 176 28.01 -34.93 11.47
N VAL A 177 26.76 -34.43 11.45
CA VAL A 177 26.01 -34.11 12.68
C VAL A 177 25.83 -35.37 13.52
N GLN A 178 25.46 -36.48 12.88
CA GLN A 178 25.22 -37.73 13.58
C GLN A 178 26.51 -38.30 14.20
N ALA A 179 27.64 -38.22 13.48
CA ALA A 179 28.94 -38.61 13.99
C ALA A 179 29.37 -37.76 15.21
N LEU A 180 29.18 -36.44 15.16
CA LEU A 180 29.52 -35.53 16.26
C LEU A 180 28.66 -35.78 17.51
N VAL A 181 27.36 -36.04 17.32
CA VAL A 181 26.44 -36.38 18.41
C VAL A 181 26.80 -37.70 19.07
N ASP A 182 27.22 -38.69 18.28
CA ASP A 182 27.63 -39.98 18.80
C ASP A 182 29.00 -39.93 19.49
N GLU A 183 29.93 -39.09 19.03
CA GLU A 183 31.20 -38.81 19.71
C GLU A 183 30.99 -38.14 21.08
N LEU A 184 30.13 -37.11 21.15
CA LEU A 184 29.77 -36.43 22.41
C LEU A 184 29.04 -37.35 23.41
N ARG A 185 28.37 -38.41 22.94
CA ARG A 185 27.76 -39.43 23.81
C ARG A 185 28.79 -40.40 24.40
N HIS A 186 29.92 -40.62 23.73
CA HIS A 186 30.96 -41.53 24.20
C HIS A 186 31.89 -40.87 25.23
N GLU A 187 32.13 -39.56 25.15
CA GLU A 187 32.96 -38.84 26.13
C GLU A 187 32.30 -38.66 27.51
N ARG A 188 30.98 -38.87 27.61
CA ARG A 188 30.22 -38.73 28.87
C ARG A 188 30.12 -40.03 29.70
N ARG A 189 30.94 -41.04 29.39
CA ARG A 189 30.89 -42.36 30.04
C ARG A 189 32.24 -42.73 30.65
#